data_AF-A0A1L3I7H1-F1
#
_entry.id   AF-A0A1L3I7H1-F1
#
_cell.length_a   1.000
_cell.length_b   1.000
_cell.length_c   1.000
_cell.angle_alpha   90.00
_cell.angle_beta   90.00
_cell.angle_gamma   90.00
#
_symmetry.space_group_name_H-M   'P 1'
#
loop_
_entity.id
_entity.type
_entity.pdbx_description
1 polymer ?
#
loop_
_entity_poly.entity_id
_entity_poly.type
_entity_poly.pdbx_seq_one_letter_code
_entity_poly.pdbx_strand_id
1 'polypeptide(L)'
;MLISAHVALWFLPFVVPLCCVVALNDLRHMRIPNWTMDLLGAIFVIVGPFLMSWTDYGWQLLHLPIGIGLGFLCYSAGMVGAGDAKFAGAAAPFVVFGDLSVVVIIFSAMLLAGFLTHRIAKYTPLRRLAPHWKSWDVGSKFPMGLCLGGTLVFYLVLGSQLGQTAPV
;
A
#
# COMPACT_ATOMS: atom_id res chain seq x y z
N MET A 1 16.98 -1.74 6.65
CA MET A 1 15.97 -0.73 6.26
C MET A 1 16.11 0.46 7.19
N LEU A 2 15.79 1.66 6.73
CA LEU A 2 15.92 2.87 7.54
C LEU A 2 14.75 3.08 8.51
N ILE A 3 13.58 2.52 8.20
CA ILE A 3 12.46 2.53 9.15
C ILE A 3 12.83 1.85 10.47
N SER A 4 12.37 2.42 11.60
CA SER A 4 12.49 1.81 12.92
C SER A 4 11.65 0.54 13.00
N ALA A 5 12.24 -0.53 13.54
CA ALA A 5 11.55 -1.81 13.68
C ALA A 5 10.31 -1.71 14.57
N HIS A 6 10.41 -0.92 15.65
CA HIS A 6 9.30 -0.65 16.55
C HIS A 6 8.14 0.09 15.86
N VAL A 7 8.46 1.14 15.10
CA VAL A 7 7.48 1.94 14.36
C VAL A 7 6.73 1.06 13.35
N ALA A 8 7.48 0.28 12.56
CA ALA A 8 6.91 -0.62 11.57
C ALA A 8 5.98 -1.67 12.21
N LEU A 9 6.41 -2.27 13.32
CA LEU A 9 5.64 -3.27 14.05
C LEU A 9 4.29 -2.72 14.55
N TRP A 10 4.28 -1.51 15.11
CA TRP A 10 3.05 -0.92 15.65
C TRP A 10 2.08 -0.42 14.57
N PHE A 11 2.56 -0.09 13.37
CA PHE A 11 1.67 0.23 12.26
C PHE A 11 0.98 -1.00 11.66
N LEU A 12 1.63 -2.18 11.67
CA LEU A 12 1.09 -3.41 11.08
C LEU A 12 -0.36 -3.76 11.50
N PRO A 13 -0.73 -3.81 12.80
CA PRO A 13 -2.09 -4.20 13.19
C PRO A 13 -3.18 -3.27 12.64
N PHE A 14 -2.85 -2.01 12.33
CA PHE A 14 -3.80 -1.05 11.74
C PHE A 14 -3.78 -1.07 10.21
N VAL A 15 -2.59 -1.21 9.60
CA VAL A 15 -2.41 -1.15 8.15
C VAL A 15 -2.81 -2.44 7.47
N VAL A 16 -2.48 -3.61 8.06
CA VAL A 16 -2.76 -4.92 7.45
C VAL A 16 -4.25 -5.13 7.17
N PRO A 17 -5.18 -4.90 8.12
CA PRO A 17 -6.61 -5.06 7.84
C PRO A 17 -7.09 -4.15 6.70
N LEU A 18 -6.60 -2.90 6.63
CA LEU A 18 -6.99 -1.97 5.56
C LEU A 18 -6.45 -2.41 4.21
N CYS A 19 -5.19 -2.82 4.12
CA CYS A 19 -4.62 -3.34 2.90
C CYS A 19 -5.33 -4.61 2.43
N CYS A 20 -5.78 -5.48 3.34
CA CYS A 20 -6.63 -6.61 3.01
C CYS A 20 -8.00 -6.17 2.44
N VAL A 21 -8.66 -5.19 3.07
CA VAL A 21 -9.92 -4.62 2.56
C VAL A 21 -9.74 -4.02 1.18
N VAL A 22 -8.65 -3.28 0.95
CA VAL A 22 -8.28 -2.70 -0.35
C VAL A 22 -8.10 -3.80 -1.39
N ALA A 23 -7.26 -4.80 -1.11
CA ALA A 23 -6.98 -5.90 -2.02
C ALA A 23 -8.25 -6.69 -2.37
N LEU A 24 -9.08 -7.02 -1.38
CA LEU A 24 -10.32 -7.77 -1.58
C LEU A 24 -11.37 -6.98 -2.36
N ASN A 25 -11.55 -5.69 -2.07
CA ASN A 25 -12.49 -4.86 -2.82
C ASN A 25 -12.01 -4.63 -4.25
N ASP A 26 -10.70 -4.49 -4.46
CA ASP A 26 -10.17 -4.30 -5.80
C ASP A 26 -10.29 -5.59 -6.64
N LEU A 27 -10.02 -6.75 -6.05
CA LEU A 27 -10.27 -8.04 -6.69
C LEU A 27 -11.76 -8.28 -7.01
N ARG A 28 -12.65 -7.96 -6.07
CA ARG A 28 -14.09 -8.24 -6.21
C ARG A 28 -14.82 -7.23 -7.10
N HIS A 29 -14.51 -5.94 -6.94
CA HIS A 29 -15.28 -4.85 -7.51
C HIS A 29 -14.47 -3.93 -8.44
N MET A 30 -13.14 -4.12 -8.55
CA MET A 30 -12.22 -3.22 -9.27
C MET A 30 -12.37 -1.77 -8.82
N ARG A 31 -12.51 -1.60 -7.50
CA ARG A 31 -12.71 -0.31 -6.84
C ARG A 31 -12.04 -0.35 -5.49
N ILE A 32 -11.29 0.70 -5.20
CA ILE A 32 -10.72 0.90 -3.89
C ILE A 32 -11.58 1.95 -3.13
N PRO A 33 -12.16 1.63 -1.97
CA PRO A 33 -13.02 2.57 -1.24
C PRO A 33 -12.25 3.80 -0.75
N ASN A 34 -12.82 5.00 -0.86
CA ASN A 34 -12.11 6.23 -0.42
C ASN A 34 -11.82 6.20 1.10
N TRP A 35 -12.75 5.67 1.91
CA TRP A 35 -12.61 5.63 3.36
C TRP A 35 -11.37 4.85 3.82
N THR A 36 -10.87 3.89 3.04
CA THR A 36 -9.64 3.18 3.41
C THR A 36 -8.41 4.08 3.29
N MET A 37 -8.42 5.05 2.36
CA MET A 37 -7.33 6.02 2.20
C MET A 37 -7.38 7.08 3.29
N ASP A 38 -8.59 7.56 3.56
CA ASP A 38 -8.83 8.54 4.61
C ASP A 38 -8.40 7.97 5.96
N LEU A 39 -8.75 6.70 6.23
CA LEU A 39 -8.36 6.03 7.46
C LEU A 39 -6.86 5.70 7.51
N LEU A 40 -6.24 5.34 6.38
CA LEU A 40 -4.79 5.12 6.31
C LEU A 40 -4.01 6.42 6.65
N GLY A 41 -4.42 7.55 6.09
CA GLY A 41 -3.88 8.86 6.45
C GLY A 41 -4.14 9.22 7.92
N ALA A 42 -5.36 8.98 8.43
CA ALA A 42 -5.71 9.25 9.82
C ALA A 42 -4.90 8.40 10.80
N ILE A 43 -4.64 7.12 10.49
CA ILE A 43 -3.77 6.25 11.29
C ILE A 43 -2.38 6.86 11.42
N PHE A 44 -1.79 7.36 10.33
CA PHE A 44 -0.48 8.01 10.41
C PHE A 44 -0.52 9.26 11.30
N VAL A 45 -1.52 10.13 11.12
CA VAL A 45 -1.65 11.39 11.88
C VAL A 45 -1.89 11.14 13.37
N ILE A 46 -2.66 10.10 13.72
CA ILE A 46 -3.03 9.80 15.10
C ILE A 46 -1.95 8.97 15.79
N VAL A 47 -1.43 7.93 15.14
CA VAL A 47 -0.51 6.97 15.76
C VAL A 47 0.95 7.41 15.62
N GLY A 48 1.32 8.06 14.52
CA GLY A 48 2.69 8.50 14.23
C GLY A 48 3.35 9.33 15.34
N PRO A 49 2.69 10.35 15.93
CA PRO A 49 3.26 11.16 17.01
C PRO A 49 3.65 10.37 18.27
N PHE A 50 3.05 9.19 18.49
CA PHE A 50 3.34 8.34 19.64
C PHE A 50 4.45 7.33 19.38
N LEU A 51 4.81 7.09 18.11
CA LEU A 51 5.80 6.09 17.71
C LEU A 51 7.15 6.70 17.30
N MET A 52 7.17 7.98 16.93
CA MET A 52 8.30 8.61 16.24
C MET A 52 8.79 9.86 16.97
N SER A 53 10.03 10.27 16.70
CA SER A 53 10.50 11.59 17.09
C SER A 53 9.67 12.68 16.38
N TRP A 54 9.46 13.82 17.01
CA TRP A 54 8.71 14.93 16.40
C TRP A 54 9.32 15.40 15.06
N THR A 55 10.65 15.32 14.94
CA THR A 55 11.37 15.68 13.71
C THR A 55 11.07 14.69 12.59
N ASP A 56 11.19 13.38 12.84
CA ASP A 56 10.93 12.35 11.82
C ASP A 56 9.46 12.30 11.43
N TYR A 57 8.58 12.42 12.42
CA TYR A 57 7.14 12.51 12.20
C TYR A 57 6.79 13.70 11.31
N GLY A 58 7.33 14.89 11.60
CA GLY A 58 7.08 16.09 10.80
C GLY A 58 7.48 15.92 9.33
N TRP A 59 8.67 15.35 9.07
CA TRP A 59 9.14 15.10 7.71
C TRP A 59 8.30 14.05 6.98
N GLN A 60 7.98 12.93 7.63
CA GLN A 60 7.13 11.91 7.02
C GLN A 60 5.69 12.37 6.82
N LEU A 61 5.16 13.23 7.71
CA LEU A 61 3.83 13.81 7.54
C LEU A 61 3.75 14.64 6.24
N LEU A 62 4.83 15.31 5.84
CA LEU A 62 4.89 16.03 4.56
C LEU A 62 4.80 15.09 3.35
N HIS A 63 5.15 13.81 3.49
CA HIS A 63 4.96 12.84 2.40
C HIS A 63 3.49 12.66 2.03
N LEU A 64 2.54 12.92 2.95
CA LEU A 64 1.11 12.80 2.68
C LEU A 64 0.63 13.82 1.62
N PRO A 65 0.74 15.15 1.81
CA PRO A 65 0.35 16.11 0.77
C PRO A 65 1.22 16.00 -0.49
N ILE A 66 2.52 15.71 -0.36
CA ILE A 66 3.41 15.53 -1.51
C ILE A 66 2.99 14.30 -2.33
N GLY A 67 2.75 13.17 -1.67
CA GLY A 67 2.33 11.92 -2.29
C GLY A 67 0.97 12.04 -2.97
N ILE A 68 0.00 12.72 -2.34
CA ILE A 68 -1.30 13.03 -2.95
C ILE A 68 -1.12 13.93 -4.17
N GLY A 69 -0.28 14.97 -4.08
CA GLY A 69 0.03 15.87 -5.19
C GLY A 69 0.64 15.13 -6.38
N LEU A 70 1.67 14.32 -6.15
CA LEU A 70 2.29 13.49 -7.18
C LEU A 70 1.30 12.47 -7.76
N GLY A 71 0.51 11.81 -6.93
CA GLY A 71 -0.54 10.89 -7.37
C GLY A 71 -1.57 11.58 -8.26
N PHE A 72 -2.00 12.80 -7.91
CA PHE A 72 -2.91 13.60 -8.71
C PHE A 72 -2.30 13.97 -10.07
N LEU A 73 -1.03 14.38 -10.11
CA LEU A 73 -0.32 14.65 -11.36
C LEU A 73 -0.27 13.40 -12.25
N CYS A 74 0.11 12.24 -11.70
CA CYS A 74 0.12 10.97 -12.42
C CYS A 74 -1.26 10.58 -12.97
N TYR A 75 -2.31 10.79 -12.18
CA TYR A 75 -3.69 10.57 -12.61
C TYR A 75 -4.10 11.52 -13.74
N SER A 76 -3.79 12.82 -13.62
CA SER A 76 -4.10 13.82 -14.65
C SER A 76 -3.37 13.56 -15.97
N ALA A 77 -2.18 12.97 -15.91
CA ALA A 77 -1.41 12.52 -17.07
C ALA A 77 -1.92 11.20 -17.68
N GLY A 78 -2.93 10.56 -17.10
CA GLY A 78 -3.49 9.29 -17.57
C GLY A 78 -2.62 8.06 -17.30
N MET A 79 -1.58 8.18 -16.45
CA MET A 79 -0.63 7.10 -16.18
C MET A 79 -1.16 6.05 -15.21
N VAL A 80 -1.96 6.47 -14.22
CA VAL A 80 -2.40 5.64 -13.09
C VAL A 80 -3.87 5.91 -12.78
N GLY A 81 -4.61 4.90 -12.31
CA GLY A 81 -6.00 5.08 -11.89
C GLY A 81 -6.15 5.98 -10.66
N ALA A 82 -7.28 6.68 -10.54
CA ALA A 82 -7.52 7.58 -9.40
C ALA A 82 -7.44 6.87 -8.04
N GLY A 83 -7.92 5.63 -7.93
CA GLY A 83 -7.86 4.86 -6.69
C GLY A 83 -6.42 4.52 -6.29
N ASP A 84 -5.63 4.06 -7.25
CA ASP A 84 -4.23 3.68 -7.06
C ASP A 84 -3.37 4.88 -6.66
N ALA A 85 -3.59 6.02 -7.33
CA ALA A 85 -2.92 7.28 -7.01
C ALA A 85 -3.21 7.76 -5.58
N LYS A 86 -4.49 7.68 -5.15
CA LYS A 86 -4.88 8.03 -3.79
C LYS A 86 -4.29 7.09 -2.76
N PHE A 87 -4.29 5.78 -3.02
CA PHE A 87 -3.68 4.81 -2.12
C PHE A 87 -2.18 5.07 -1.96
N ALA A 88 -1.46 5.26 -3.07
CA ALA A 88 -0.02 5.55 -3.04
C ALA A 88 0.27 6.85 -2.25
N GLY A 89 -0.54 7.89 -2.44
CA GLY A 89 -0.44 9.13 -1.66
C GLY A 89 -0.70 8.93 -0.17
N ALA A 90 -1.74 8.18 0.21
CA ALA A 90 -2.06 7.88 1.60
C ALA A 90 -1.04 6.94 2.28
N ALA A 91 -0.37 6.09 1.50
CA ALA A 91 0.68 5.19 1.96
C ALA A 91 2.06 5.87 2.09
N ALA A 92 2.28 6.98 1.38
CA ALA A 92 3.55 7.71 1.37
C ALA A 92 4.14 8.06 2.76
N PRO A 93 3.37 8.52 3.76
CA PRO A 93 3.94 8.83 5.08
C PRO A 93 4.46 7.60 5.84
N PHE A 94 3.98 6.39 5.52
CA PHE A 94 4.48 5.15 6.13
C PHE A 94 5.84 4.72 5.59
N VAL A 95 6.34 5.35 4.53
CA VAL A 95 7.60 5.00 3.86
C VAL A 95 8.67 6.03 4.21
N VAL A 96 9.80 5.55 4.74
CA VAL A 96 10.99 6.40 4.89
C VAL A 96 11.57 6.72 3.52
N PHE A 97 11.87 7.99 3.26
CA PHE A 97 12.37 8.45 1.96
C PHE A 97 13.62 7.67 1.49
N GLY A 98 14.56 7.37 2.38
CA GLY A 98 15.76 6.60 2.01
C GLY A 98 15.51 5.10 1.74
N ASP A 99 14.32 4.58 2.04
CA ASP A 99 13.92 3.21 1.67
C ASP A 99 13.16 3.14 0.34
N LEU A 100 13.01 4.25 -0.42
CA LEU A 100 12.24 4.27 -1.66
C LEU A 100 12.70 3.21 -2.68
N SER A 101 14.01 2.97 -2.81
CA SER A 101 14.55 1.92 -3.68
C SER A 101 14.07 0.53 -3.27
N VAL A 102 14.04 0.25 -1.96
CA VAL A 102 13.51 -1.00 -1.39
C VAL A 102 12.02 -1.11 -1.70
N VAL A 103 11.24 -0.05 -1.53
CA VAL A 103 9.80 -0.05 -1.85
C VAL A 103 9.54 -0.31 -3.33
N VAL A 104 10.34 0.26 -4.24
CA VAL A 104 10.22 0.00 -5.68
C VAL A 104 10.54 -1.45 -6.02
N ILE A 105 11.55 -2.05 -5.38
CA ILE A 105 11.88 -3.46 -5.54
C ILE A 105 10.73 -4.35 -5.04
N ILE A 106 10.21 -4.08 -3.83
CA ILE A 106 9.07 -4.80 -3.26
C ILE A 106 7.86 -4.66 -4.19
N PHE A 107 7.55 -3.46 -4.65
CA PHE A 107 6.43 -3.20 -5.56
C PHE A 107 6.57 -3.97 -6.86
N SER A 108 7.77 -4.02 -7.44
CA SER A 108 8.03 -4.79 -8.66
C SER A 108 7.81 -6.29 -8.42
N ALA A 109 8.30 -6.83 -7.30
CA ALA A 109 8.09 -8.22 -6.92
C ALA A 109 6.60 -8.53 -6.67
N MET A 110 5.89 -7.65 -5.95
CA MET A 110 4.46 -7.77 -5.66
C MET A 110 3.61 -7.65 -6.92
N LEU A 111 4.02 -6.85 -7.91
CA LEU A 111 3.36 -6.72 -9.20
C LEU A 111 3.48 -8.03 -9.99
N LEU A 112 4.70 -8.58 -10.10
CA LEU A 112 4.92 -9.86 -10.77
C LEU A 112 4.17 -11.01 -10.08
N ALA A 113 4.29 -11.12 -8.75
CA ALA A 113 3.62 -12.14 -7.97
C ALA A 113 2.09 -12.00 -8.06
N GLY A 114 1.56 -10.80 -7.80
CA GLY A 114 0.12 -10.53 -7.84
C GLY A 114 -0.47 -10.76 -9.23
N PHE A 115 0.22 -10.33 -10.29
CA PHE A 115 -0.21 -10.58 -11.66
C PHE A 115 -0.22 -12.08 -11.97
N LEU A 116 0.87 -12.79 -11.68
CA LEU A 116 0.97 -14.23 -11.95
C LEU A 116 -0.10 -15.01 -11.17
N THR A 117 -0.23 -14.76 -9.87
CA THR A 117 -1.24 -15.41 -9.02
C THR A 117 -2.66 -15.12 -9.51
N HIS A 118 -2.97 -13.88 -9.88
CA HIS A 118 -4.29 -13.53 -10.43
C HIS A 118 -4.58 -14.26 -11.74
N ARG A 119 -3.60 -14.31 -12.66
CA ARG A 119 -3.77 -15.00 -13.95
C ARG A 119 -3.90 -16.50 -13.77
N ILE A 120 -3.08 -17.12 -12.92
CA ILE A 120 -3.20 -18.55 -12.59
C ILE A 120 -4.59 -18.82 -11.98
N ALA A 121 -5.04 -18.03 -11.01
CA ALA A 121 -6.35 -18.21 -10.39
C ALA A 121 -7.50 -18.07 -11.41
N LYS A 122 -7.41 -17.11 -12.34
CA LYS A 122 -8.41 -16.87 -13.39
C LYS A 122 -8.55 -18.06 -14.35
N TYR A 123 -7.44 -18.69 -14.74
CA TYR A 123 -7.40 -19.75 -15.75
C TYR A 123 -7.42 -21.18 -15.17
N THR A 124 -7.55 -21.33 -13.86
CA THR A 124 -7.63 -22.62 -13.17
C THR A 124 -9.00 -22.79 -12.47
N PRO A 125 -9.33 -24.00 -11.97
CA PRO A 125 -10.56 -24.21 -11.19
C PRO A 125 -10.66 -23.33 -9.93
N LEU A 126 -9.57 -22.68 -9.48
CA LEU A 126 -9.56 -21.74 -8.36
C LEU A 126 -10.54 -20.57 -8.55
N ARG A 127 -10.82 -20.16 -9.80
CA ARG A 127 -11.86 -19.15 -10.10
C ARG A 127 -13.23 -19.51 -9.50
N ARG A 128 -13.54 -20.79 -9.32
CA ARG A 128 -14.81 -21.27 -8.73
C ARG A 128 -14.97 -20.89 -7.26
N LEU A 129 -13.90 -20.57 -6.55
CA LEU A 129 -13.96 -20.08 -5.16
C LEU A 129 -14.53 -18.66 -5.08
N ALA A 130 -14.45 -17.91 -6.17
CA ALA A 130 -14.88 -16.52 -6.24
C ALA A 130 -15.48 -16.17 -7.62
N PRO A 131 -16.58 -16.83 -8.03
CA PRO A 131 -17.08 -16.75 -9.40
C PRO A 131 -17.60 -15.35 -9.77
N HIS A 132 -18.02 -14.57 -8.77
CA HIS A 132 -18.64 -13.25 -8.96
C HIS A 132 -17.66 -12.07 -8.91
N TRP A 133 -16.35 -12.32 -8.83
CA TRP A 133 -15.37 -11.23 -8.81
C TRP A 133 -15.24 -10.59 -10.19
N LYS A 134 -15.36 -9.26 -10.22
CA LYS A 134 -15.27 -8.46 -11.44
C LYS A 134 -13.89 -8.50 -12.09
N SER A 135 -12.82 -8.65 -11.30
CA SER A 135 -11.44 -8.67 -11.83
C SER A 135 -11.16 -9.79 -12.84
N TRP A 136 -12.00 -10.83 -12.88
CA TRP A 136 -11.88 -11.89 -13.88
C TRP A 136 -12.21 -11.42 -15.30
N ASP A 137 -13.15 -10.49 -15.44
CA ASP A 137 -13.81 -10.22 -16.73
C ASP A 137 -13.50 -8.82 -17.30
N VAL A 138 -12.67 -8.02 -16.63
CA VAL A 138 -12.32 -6.62 -17.02
C VAL A 138 -11.21 -6.49 -18.08
N GLY A 139 -11.04 -7.50 -18.92
CA GLY A 139 -10.10 -7.47 -20.05
C GLY A 139 -8.64 -7.30 -19.60
N SER A 140 -8.00 -6.22 -20.07
CA SER A 140 -6.58 -5.90 -19.79
C SER A 140 -6.34 -5.24 -18.43
N LYS A 141 -7.40 -4.76 -17.74
CA LYS A 141 -7.25 -4.14 -16.43
C LYS A 141 -6.82 -5.17 -15.38
N PHE A 142 -6.05 -4.72 -14.42
CA PHE A 142 -5.52 -5.53 -13.33
C PHE A 142 -5.77 -4.83 -11.99
N PRO A 143 -6.20 -5.56 -10.93
CA PRO A 143 -6.46 -4.98 -9.62
C PRO A 143 -5.14 -4.59 -8.91
N MET A 144 -4.70 -3.36 -9.12
CA MET A 144 -3.46 -2.81 -8.56
C MET A 144 -3.48 -2.66 -7.04
N GLY A 145 -4.66 -2.54 -6.42
CA GLY A 145 -4.83 -2.47 -4.97
C GLY A 145 -4.31 -3.71 -4.25
N LEU A 146 -4.34 -4.88 -4.90
CA LEU A 146 -3.68 -6.09 -4.39
C LEU A 146 -2.17 -5.88 -4.22
N CYS A 147 -1.51 -5.35 -5.25
CA CYS A 147 -0.08 -5.15 -5.27
C CYS A 147 0.33 -3.96 -4.40
N LEU A 148 -0.38 -2.83 -4.46
CA LEU A 148 -0.10 -1.65 -3.64
C LEU A 148 -0.27 -1.93 -2.15
N GLY A 149 -1.39 -2.57 -1.77
CA GLY A 149 -1.63 -2.98 -0.38
C GLY A 149 -0.60 -3.99 0.10
N GLY A 150 -0.28 -4.99 -0.72
CA GLY A 150 0.75 -5.97 -0.39
C GLY A 150 2.15 -5.36 -0.26
N THR A 151 2.51 -4.38 -1.10
CA THR A 151 3.79 -3.66 -0.99
C THR A 151 3.93 -2.96 0.35
N LEU A 152 2.90 -2.20 0.76
CA LEU A 152 2.94 -1.48 2.02
C LEU A 152 3.06 -2.45 3.21
N VAL A 153 2.25 -3.51 3.21
CA VAL A 153 2.32 -4.54 4.26
C VAL A 153 3.69 -5.21 4.28
N PHE A 154 4.21 -5.64 3.12
CA PHE A 154 5.49 -6.34 3.05
C PHE A 154 6.66 -5.43 3.44
N TYR A 155 6.61 -4.15 3.06
CA TYR A 155 7.55 -3.14 3.53
C TYR A 155 7.52 -3.02 5.06
N LEU A 156 6.35 -2.90 5.69
CA LEU A 156 6.25 -2.81 7.14
C LEU A 156 6.66 -4.13 7.85
N VAL A 157 6.36 -5.29 7.27
CA VAL A 157 6.82 -6.58 7.78
C VAL A 157 8.34 -6.66 7.75
N LEU A 158 8.97 -6.37 6.61
CA LEU A 158 10.42 -6.34 6.52
C LEU A 158 11.01 -5.27 7.45
N GLY A 159 10.36 -4.10 7.58
CA GLY A 159 10.75 -3.05 8.50
C GLY A 159 10.72 -3.51 9.95
N SER A 160 9.71 -4.30 10.35
CA SER A 160 9.63 -4.85 11.71
C SER A 160 10.73 -5.84 12.05
N GLN A 161 11.31 -6.52 11.04
CA GLN A 161 12.33 -7.56 11.23
C GLN A 161 13.76 -7.04 10.97
N LEU A 162 13.93 -6.15 9.99
CA LEU A 162 15.20 -5.67 9.43
C LEU A 162 15.38 -4.15 9.56
N GLY A 163 14.45 -3.49 10.25
CA GLY A 163 14.50 -2.07 10.56
C GLY A 163 15.51 -1.77 11.66
N GLN A 164 15.76 -0.48 11.87
CA GLN A 164 16.68 -0.02 12.91
C GLN A 164 16.10 -0.37 14.29
N THR A 165 16.89 -1.07 15.11
CA THR A 165 16.59 -1.35 16.51
C THR A 165 17.11 -0.18 17.34
N ALA A 166 16.26 0.82 17.54
CA ALA A 166 16.68 2.04 18.25
C ALA A 166 17.01 1.74 19.72
N PRO A 167 17.91 2.53 20.31
CA PRO A 167 17.50 3.46 21.35
C PRO A 167 17.43 4.85 20.72
N VAL A 168 16.27 5.50 20.88
CA VAL A 168 16.12 6.94 20.64
C VAL A 168 16.98 7.69 21.65
#